data_AF-B4LRX0-F1
#
_entry.id   AF-B4LRX0-F1
#
_cell.length_a   1.000
_cell.length_b   1.000
_cell.length_c   1.000
_cell.angle_alpha   90.00
_cell.angle_beta   90.00
_cell.angle_gamma   90.00
#
_symmetry.space_group_name_H-M   'P 1'
#
loop_
_entity.id
_entity.type
_entity.pdbx_description
1 polymer ?
#
loop_
_entity_poly.entity_id
_entity_poly.type
_entity_poly.pdbx_seq_one_letter_code
_entity_poly.pdbx_strand_id
1 'polypeptide(L)'
;MSYISYRHFNGRTIAFTEDNVEVKKLFLQRVPFKMRTETLQTYFSYFGKVLHVELIEKPRKKKFKFGYVLFESSRDAADVLLKEMHLINDRLIKLEPYHSWGQPAVENVEPIQEGSPIRKLNDDCLYRIYRYLSLTDQLNLARALKRCPPLYSSINLGTFKSISLWDMHDFFVLFGYKLNQIVGQIPRNRYRRLIEFVSTHCHNLRVLRITNSPLTVSNTYKLVGHLHQLQELKLSNCDLIDDCLPSLTGLHKLKKLDLCYNDMLTGLLMDKLPSSIESLNLLYCIDVESMFLPRICSALPQLKELGIRALLTEHTNVFQELANGHCCDKLETITLQTEASFDLQFHLEYLAKLPGLKKLIMYERPTLMLLQWLVAHKSEQLIHLENNSRISLDAQQMALIAQLNALRILALPNNIDIDDDVMAKLCNLQHLEEIHLQGCKKITDQAVLRLLLSCSKLHVLHLERCRLLSGQLIHRIIDELRELCRLQLNCRQLPVKLYFFGAKFNDFMLKHSDVRAASDMVDIELTRCPYW
;
A
#
# COMPACT_ATOMS: atom_id res chain seq x y z
N MET A 1 -10.22 22.39 13.41
CA MET A 1 -11.30 23.28 12.96
C MET A 1 -12.21 22.45 12.06
N SER A 2 -13.48 22.33 12.40
CA SER A 2 -14.54 21.87 11.49
C SER A 2 -14.80 22.99 10.49
N TYR A 3 -14.87 22.68 9.20
CA TYR A 3 -15.29 23.67 8.20
C TYR A 3 -16.75 24.05 8.47
N ILE A 4 -17.06 25.35 8.42
CA ILE A 4 -18.40 25.89 8.64
C ILE A 4 -18.76 26.68 7.40
N SER A 5 -19.97 26.48 6.89
CA SER A 5 -20.53 27.37 5.88
C SER A 5 -21.71 28.13 6.45
N TYR A 6 -21.89 29.37 6.00
CA TYR A 6 -22.99 30.22 6.38
C TYR A 6 -23.85 30.47 5.16
N ARG A 7 -25.18 30.39 5.32
CA ARG A 7 -26.13 30.75 4.26
C ARG A 7 -27.15 31.75 4.78
N HIS A 8 -27.52 32.70 3.95
CA HIS A 8 -28.47 33.74 4.30
C HIS A 8 -29.86 33.36 3.78
N PHE A 9 -30.85 33.40 4.66
CA PHE A 9 -32.26 33.19 4.35
C PHE A 9 -33.08 34.34 4.93
N ASN A 10 -33.74 35.11 4.06
CA ASN A 10 -34.63 36.23 4.44
C ASN A 10 -34.02 37.19 5.48
N GLY A 11 -32.77 37.62 5.26
CA GLY A 11 -32.08 38.58 6.12
C GLY A 11 -31.48 38.01 7.41
N ARG A 12 -31.48 36.69 7.61
CA ARG A 12 -30.83 36.02 8.76
C ARG A 12 -29.89 34.90 8.31
N THR A 13 -28.88 34.64 9.12
CA THR A 13 -27.82 33.67 8.79
C THR A 13 -28.04 32.34 9.49
N ILE A 14 -27.78 31.24 8.81
CA ILE A 14 -27.75 29.89 9.38
C ILE A 14 -26.36 29.28 9.13
N ALA A 15 -25.80 28.68 10.17
CA ALA A 15 -24.54 27.95 10.09
C ALA A 15 -24.78 26.46 9.78
N PHE A 16 -23.94 25.90 8.92
CA PHE A 16 -23.99 24.50 8.50
C PHE A 16 -22.65 23.82 8.76
N THR A 17 -22.70 22.57 9.23
CA THR A 17 -21.51 21.72 9.37
C THR A 17 -20.92 21.34 8.01
N GLU A 18 -19.79 20.65 8.03
CA GLU A 18 -19.12 20.09 6.84
C GLU A 18 -19.95 19.06 6.05
N ASP A 19 -21.07 18.57 6.62
CA ASP A 19 -22.04 17.70 5.95
C ASP A 19 -23.34 18.42 5.59
N ASN A 20 -23.36 19.75 5.59
CA ASN A 20 -24.55 20.57 5.36
C ASN A 20 -25.69 20.33 6.38
N VAL A 21 -25.36 19.95 7.62
CA VAL A 21 -26.34 19.84 8.71
C VAL A 21 -26.46 21.19 9.43
N GLU A 22 -27.69 21.64 9.69
CA GLU A 22 -27.92 22.88 10.45
C GLU A 22 -27.32 22.80 11.86
N VAL A 23 -26.59 23.84 12.24
CA VAL A 23 -25.95 23.94 13.55
C VAL A 23 -26.94 24.52 14.56
N LYS A 24 -27.23 23.75 15.61
CA LYS A 24 -27.97 24.21 16.80
C LYS A 24 -27.18 23.97 18.09
N LYS A 25 -26.30 22.97 18.10
CA LYS A 25 -25.43 22.61 19.21
C LYS A 25 -24.03 23.18 18.98
N LEU A 26 -23.52 23.90 19.97
CA LEU A 26 -22.18 24.48 19.98
C LEU A 26 -21.32 23.83 21.08
N PHE A 27 -20.03 23.71 20.81
CA PHE A 27 -19.00 23.22 21.72
C PHE A 27 -18.24 24.38 22.35
N LEU A 28 -18.16 24.38 23.69
CA LEU A 28 -17.43 25.35 24.48
C LEU A 28 -16.06 24.77 24.88
N GLN A 29 -15.01 25.48 24.52
CA GLN A 29 -13.63 25.14 24.85
C GLN A 29 -13.04 26.08 25.89
N ARG A 30 -12.14 25.54 26.72
CA ARG A 30 -11.37 26.29 27.72
C ARG A 30 -12.25 27.03 28.73
N VAL A 31 -13.38 26.43 29.11
CA VAL A 31 -14.27 26.99 30.12
C VAL A 31 -13.54 27.00 31.47
N PRO A 32 -13.50 28.13 32.22
CA PRO A 32 -12.85 28.17 33.53
C PRO A 32 -13.43 27.13 34.50
N PHE A 33 -12.60 26.51 35.33
CA PHE A 33 -13.07 25.46 36.24
C PHE A 33 -14.16 25.91 37.23
N LYS A 34 -14.10 27.18 37.67
CA LYS A 34 -15.11 27.80 38.55
C LYS A 34 -16.39 28.23 37.83
N MET A 35 -16.42 28.16 36.49
CA MET A 35 -17.60 28.55 35.72
C MET A 35 -18.73 27.56 35.99
N ARG A 36 -19.94 28.08 36.22
CA ARG A 36 -21.14 27.30 36.46
C ARG A 36 -22.05 27.30 35.24
N THR A 37 -22.85 26.24 35.11
CA THR A 37 -23.78 26.04 33.99
C THR A 37 -24.79 27.19 33.91
N GLU A 38 -25.29 27.67 35.05
CA GLU A 38 -26.30 28.75 35.10
C GLU A 38 -25.74 30.06 34.54
N THR A 39 -24.46 30.37 34.81
CA THR A 39 -23.79 31.56 34.28
C THR A 39 -23.71 31.52 32.75
N LEU A 40 -23.39 30.35 32.19
CA LEU A 40 -23.35 30.16 30.76
C LEU A 40 -24.75 30.23 30.15
N GLN A 41 -25.73 29.59 30.78
CA GLN A 41 -27.12 29.61 30.32
C GLN A 41 -27.68 31.04 30.27
N THR A 42 -27.45 31.84 31.32
CA THR A 42 -27.83 33.26 31.33
C THR A 42 -27.16 34.02 30.19
N TYR A 43 -25.85 33.84 29.99
CA TYR A 43 -25.15 34.52 28.91
C TYR A 43 -25.67 34.15 27.52
N PHE A 44 -25.87 32.85 27.24
CA PHE A 44 -26.32 32.41 25.93
C PHE A 44 -27.80 32.75 25.67
N SER A 45 -28.61 32.94 26.72
CA SER A 45 -30.01 33.36 26.58
C SER A 45 -30.20 34.73 25.93
N TYR A 46 -29.17 35.60 25.95
CA TYR A 46 -29.20 36.88 25.23
C TYR A 46 -29.24 36.74 23.70
N PHE A 47 -28.81 35.59 23.17
CA PHE A 47 -28.84 35.32 21.73
C PHE A 47 -30.14 34.63 21.30
N GLY A 48 -30.79 33.90 22.20
CA GLY A 48 -32.00 33.15 21.88
C GLY A 48 -32.32 32.07 22.90
N LYS A 49 -33.36 31.27 22.62
CA LYS A 49 -33.84 30.26 23.56
C LYS A 49 -32.87 29.08 23.66
N VAL A 50 -32.23 28.97 24.82
CA VAL A 50 -31.31 27.88 25.17
C VAL A 50 -32.10 26.69 25.72
N LEU A 51 -31.99 25.53 25.06
CA LEU A 51 -32.64 24.30 25.47
C LEU A 51 -31.81 23.55 26.52
N HIS A 52 -30.48 23.54 26.38
CA HIS A 52 -29.60 22.78 27.26
C HIS A 52 -28.19 23.38 27.31
N VAL A 53 -27.57 23.37 28.49
CA VAL A 53 -26.14 23.63 28.68
C VAL A 53 -25.55 22.51 29.54
N GLU A 54 -24.44 21.93 29.10
CA GLU A 54 -23.69 20.96 29.90
C GLU A 54 -22.24 21.38 30.06
N LEU A 55 -21.66 21.06 31.23
CA LEU A 55 -20.24 21.15 31.49
C LEU A 55 -19.66 19.77 31.79
N ILE A 56 -18.61 19.43 31.08
CA ILE A 56 -17.88 18.17 31.16
C ILE A 56 -16.50 18.43 31.77
N GLU A 57 -16.20 17.70 32.83
CA GLU A 57 -14.89 17.70 33.48
C GLU A 57 -14.03 16.56 32.92
N LYS A 58 -12.82 16.86 32.42
CA LYS A 58 -11.87 15.81 31.99
C LYS A 58 -10.85 15.54 33.09
N PRO A 59 -10.66 14.27 33.54
CA PRO A 59 -9.80 13.94 34.68
C PRO A 59 -8.35 14.42 34.54
N ARG A 60 -7.83 14.47 33.31
CA ARG A 60 -6.43 14.83 32.99
C ARG A 60 -6.18 16.33 32.79
N LYS A 61 -7.20 17.20 32.77
CA LYS A 61 -7.07 18.65 32.51
C LYS A 61 -7.77 19.49 33.59
N LYS A 62 -7.29 19.43 34.84
CA LYS A 62 -7.87 20.13 36.01
C LYS A 62 -7.96 21.67 35.93
N LYS A 63 -7.41 22.30 34.88
CA LYS A 63 -7.43 23.77 34.72
C LYS A 63 -8.70 24.30 34.03
N PHE A 64 -9.36 23.49 33.19
CA PHE A 64 -10.49 23.93 32.38
C PHE A 64 -11.55 22.83 32.23
N LYS A 65 -12.81 23.24 32.14
CA LYS A 65 -13.95 22.44 31.72
C LYS A 65 -14.15 22.56 30.21
N PHE A 66 -14.87 21.60 29.65
CA PHE A 66 -15.47 21.69 28.32
C PHE A 66 -16.98 21.74 28.50
N GLY A 67 -17.71 22.16 27.48
CA GLY A 67 -19.16 22.14 27.56
C GLY A 67 -19.82 22.16 26.21
N TYR A 68 -21.14 22.13 26.22
CA TYR A 68 -21.91 22.40 25.03
C TYR A 68 -23.17 23.18 25.37
N VAL A 69 -23.66 23.96 24.41
CA VAL A 69 -24.92 24.70 24.48
C VAL A 69 -25.78 24.32 23.28
N LEU A 70 -27.05 24.05 23.52
CA LEU A 70 -28.04 23.71 22.50
C LEU A 70 -29.10 24.80 22.42
N PHE A 71 -29.28 25.36 21.23
CA PHE A 71 -30.32 26.33 20.94
C PHE A 71 -31.54 25.68 20.29
N GLU A 72 -32.71 26.26 20.50
CA GLU A 72 -33.95 25.85 19.80
C GLU A 72 -33.88 26.18 18.30
N SER A 73 -33.34 27.36 17.99
CA SER A 73 -33.20 27.92 16.64
C SER A 73 -31.75 27.82 16.17
N SER A 74 -31.56 27.36 14.92
CA SER A 74 -30.24 27.33 14.26
C SER A 74 -29.71 28.72 13.90
N ARG A 75 -30.60 29.72 13.88
CA ARG A 75 -30.25 31.13 13.64
C ARG A 75 -29.53 31.72 14.85
N ASP A 76 -30.06 31.47 16.04
CA ASP A 76 -29.51 31.98 17.30
C ASP A 76 -28.10 31.40 17.55
N ALA A 77 -27.92 30.11 17.23
CA ALA A 77 -26.60 29.48 17.25
C ALA A 77 -25.62 30.08 16.22
N ALA A 78 -26.10 30.48 15.04
CA ALA A 78 -25.29 31.16 14.04
C ALA A 78 -24.87 32.56 14.52
N ASP A 79 -25.76 33.32 15.15
CA ASP A 79 -25.45 34.65 15.71
C ASP A 79 -24.37 34.57 16.80
N VAL A 80 -24.38 33.51 17.61
CA VAL A 80 -23.30 33.21 18.55
C VAL A 80 -21.99 32.97 17.80
N LEU A 81 -21.97 32.09 16.79
CA LEU A 81 -20.75 31.75 16.05
C LEU A 81 -20.16 32.93 15.24
N LEU A 82 -21.02 33.85 14.77
CA LEU A 82 -20.60 35.05 14.05
C LEU A 82 -19.98 36.11 14.97
N LYS A 83 -20.24 36.03 16.28
CA LYS A 83 -19.59 36.92 17.25
C LYS A 83 -18.16 36.45 17.49
N GLU A 84 -17.19 37.28 17.12
CA GLU A 84 -15.76 36.92 17.20
C GLU A 84 -15.27 36.61 18.62
N MET A 85 -15.84 37.27 19.63
CA MET A 85 -15.38 37.16 21.02
C MET A 85 -16.53 37.00 22.02
N HIS A 86 -16.41 35.99 22.88
CA HIS A 86 -17.33 35.74 23.98
C HIS A 86 -16.61 35.88 25.32
N LEU A 87 -16.71 37.07 25.92
CA LEU A 87 -16.26 37.30 27.29
C LEU A 87 -17.40 37.00 28.26
N ILE A 88 -17.16 36.06 29.18
CA ILE A 88 -18.07 35.67 30.26
C ILE A 88 -17.28 35.73 31.57
N ASN A 89 -17.64 36.64 32.48
CA ASN A 89 -16.89 36.95 33.71
C ASN A 89 -15.40 37.22 33.43
N ASP A 90 -15.10 38.13 32.50
CA ASP A 90 -13.73 38.51 32.09
C ASP A 90 -12.87 37.37 31.55
N ARG A 91 -13.50 36.26 31.15
CA ARG A 91 -12.84 35.11 30.54
C ARG A 91 -13.34 34.90 29.13
N LEU A 92 -12.39 34.83 28.20
CA LEU A 92 -12.66 34.49 26.82
C LEU A 92 -13.00 32.99 26.72
N ILE A 93 -14.20 32.68 26.27
CA ILE A 93 -14.64 31.32 25.97
C ILE A 93 -14.61 31.13 24.45
N LYS A 94 -13.91 30.10 24.00
CA LYS A 94 -13.86 29.74 22.58
C LYS A 94 -15.05 28.85 22.25
N LEU A 95 -15.83 29.24 21.23
CA LEU A 95 -16.94 28.44 20.71
C LEU A 95 -16.61 27.90 19.33
N GLU A 96 -17.07 26.68 19.07
CA GLU A 96 -17.03 26.01 17.78
C GLU A 96 -18.36 25.26 17.60
N PRO A 97 -18.85 25.01 16.37
CA PRO A 97 -20.01 24.16 16.19
C PRO A 97 -19.71 22.74 16.64
N TYR A 98 -20.72 22.07 17.19
CA TYR A 98 -20.63 20.64 17.43
C TYR A 98 -20.62 19.86 16.10
N HIS A 99 -20.10 18.64 16.12
CA HIS A 99 -19.98 17.79 14.93
C HIS A 99 -21.35 17.42 14.34
N SER A 100 -21.40 17.12 13.03
CA SER A 100 -22.62 16.74 12.31
C SER A 100 -23.40 15.64 13.05
N TRP A 101 -22.70 14.60 13.52
CA TRP A 101 -23.28 13.44 14.21
C TRP A 101 -23.81 13.72 15.64
N GLY A 102 -23.73 14.95 16.13
CA GLY A 102 -24.31 15.35 17.42
C GLY A 102 -25.18 16.60 17.34
N GLN A 103 -25.59 17.01 16.14
CA GLN A 103 -26.63 18.03 15.95
C GLN A 103 -28.02 17.40 16.15
N PRO A 104 -29.04 18.12 16.64
CA PRO A 104 -30.34 17.54 16.98
C PRO A 104 -31.18 17.05 15.78
N ALA A 105 -30.95 17.57 14.56
CA ALA A 105 -31.66 17.10 13.35
C ALA A 105 -31.37 15.62 13.02
N VAL A 106 -30.29 15.08 13.60
CA VAL A 106 -29.72 13.75 13.34
C VAL A 106 -30.29 12.69 14.29
N GLU A 107 -30.81 13.07 15.46
CA GLU A 107 -31.38 12.13 16.45
C GLU A 107 -32.78 11.61 16.08
N ASN A 108 -33.42 12.17 15.05
CA ASN A 108 -34.79 11.82 14.61
C ASN A 108 -34.87 10.56 13.74
N VAL A 109 -33.88 9.67 13.76
CA VAL A 109 -34.03 8.35 13.11
C VAL A 109 -35.02 7.54 13.93
N GLU A 110 -36.25 7.38 13.43
CA GLU A 110 -37.27 6.60 14.12
C GLU A 110 -36.75 5.17 14.37
N PRO A 111 -36.69 4.72 15.63
CA PRO A 111 -36.22 3.39 15.94
C PRO A 111 -37.16 2.35 15.33
N ILE A 112 -36.59 1.28 14.77
CA ILE A 112 -37.40 0.17 14.25
C ILE A 112 -38.20 -0.44 15.40
N GLN A 113 -39.52 -0.46 15.26
CA GLN A 113 -40.48 -0.99 16.23
C GLN A 113 -40.08 -2.38 16.74
N GLU A 114 -40.28 -2.64 18.02
CA GLU A 114 -39.82 -3.87 18.69
C GLU A 114 -40.36 -5.16 18.05
N GLY A 115 -41.55 -5.13 17.43
CA GLY A 115 -42.17 -6.27 16.75
C GLY A 115 -41.66 -6.55 15.32
N SER A 116 -40.77 -5.72 14.77
CA SER A 116 -40.35 -5.84 13.37
C SER A 116 -39.65 -7.18 13.08
N PRO A 117 -40.00 -7.89 11.99
CA PRO A 117 -39.42 -9.19 11.64
C PRO A 117 -37.89 -9.19 11.57
N ILE A 118 -37.30 -8.07 11.13
CA ILE A 118 -35.84 -7.93 11.01
C ILE A 118 -35.12 -8.04 12.37
N ARG A 119 -35.76 -7.65 13.49
CA ARG A 119 -35.16 -7.74 14.83
C ARG A 119 -35.03 -9.18 15.32
N LYS A 120 -35.86 -10.10 14.78
CA LYS A 120 -35.87 -11.52 15.13
C LYS A 120 -34.77 -12.33 14.41
N LEU A 121 -34.12 -11.74 13.39
CA LEU A 121 -33.09 -12.41 12.63
C LEU A 121 -31.81 -12.61 13.46
N ASN A 122 -31.15 -13.76 13.27
CA ASN A 122 -29.82 -14.01 13.81
C ASN A 122 -28.74 -13.20 13.05
N ASP A 123 -27.52 -13.16 13.59
CA ASP A 123 -26.42 -12.38 13.00
C ASP A 123 -26.05 -12.87 11.58
N ASP A 124 -26.23 -14.15 11.27
CA ASP A 124 -25.94 -14.70 9.93
C ASP A 124 -26.91 -14.16 8.88
N CYS A 125 -28.21 -14.15 9.19
CA CYS A 125 -29.24 -13.59 8.30
C CYS A 125 -29.05 -12.09 8.12
N LEU A 126 -28.76 -11.36 9.22
CA LEU A 126 -28.44 -9.94 9.14
C LEU A 126 -27.20 -9.71 8.29
N TYR A 127 -26.11 -10.46 8.53
CA TYR A 127 -24.89 -10.35 7.74
C TYR A 127 -25.15 -10.49 6.23
N ARG A 128 -26.01 -11.44 5.83
CA ARG A 128 -26.43 -11.58 4.42
C ARG A 128 -27.16 -10.34 3.91
N ILE A 129 -28.12 -9.80 4.68
CA ILE A 129 -28.85 -8.57 4.31
C ILE A 129 -27.88 -7.40 4.14
N TYR A 130 -27.01 -7.16 5.11
CA TYR A 130 -26.03 -6.07 5.08
C TYR A 130 -25.13 -6.12 3.84
N ARG A 131 -24.76 -7.32 3.35
CA ARG A 131 -23.92 -7.46 2.15
C ARG A 131 -24.59 -7.03 0.84
N TYR A 132 -25.91 -6.92 0.80
CA TYR A 132 -26.64 -6.37 -0.36
C TYR A 132 -26.80 -4.85 -0.31
N LEU A 133 -26.47 -4.23 0.82
CA LEU A 133 -26.64 -2.79 1.04
C LEU A 133 -25.37 -2.02 0.70
N SER A 134 -25.55 -0.78 0.23
CA SER A 134 -24.46 0.19 0.12
C SER A 134 -23.88 0.52 1.50
N LEU A 135 -22.64 1.02 1.59
CA LEU A 135 -22.05 1.36 2.89
C LEU A 135 -22.92 2.37 3.66
N THR A 136 -23.47 3.38 2.99
CA THR A 136 -24.37 4.36 3.63
C THR A 136 -25.63 3.69 4.18
N ASP A 137 -26.24 2.77 3.42
CA ASP A 137 -27.44 2.04 3.88
C ASP A 137 -27.14 1.06 5.00
N GLN A 138 -25.96 0.44 4.99
CA GLN A 138 -25.50 -0.38 6.11
C GLN A 138 -25.40 0.45 7.40
N LEU A 139 -24.81 1.65 7.31
CA LEU A 139 -24.67 2.54 8.48
C LEU A 139 -26.03 3.06 8.95
N ASN A 140 -26.91 3.45 8.03
CA ASN A 140 -28.29 3.83 8.35
C ASN A 140 -29.04 2.69 9.06
N LEU A 141 -28.94 1.46 8.55
CA LEU A 141 -29.58 0.30 9.14
C LEU A 141 -28.99 -0.04 10.51
N ALA A 142 -27.66 0.03 10.66
CA ALA A 142 -26.99 -0.15 11.94
C ALA A 142 -27.45 0.87 12.98
N ARG A 143 -27.64 2.14 12.59
CA ARG A 143 -28.23 3.18 13.46
C ARG A 143 -29.66 2.83 13.87
N ALA A 144 -30.51 2.43 12.92
CA ALA A 144 -31.93 2.13 13.18
C ALA A 144 -32.13 0.86 14.04
N LEU A 145 -31.31 -0.19 13.84
CA LEU A 145 -31.37 -1.43 14.61
C LEU A 145 -30.61 -1.36 15.93
N LYS A 146 -29.65 -0.44 16.07
CA LYS A 146 -28.65 -0.41 17.15
C LYS A 146 -27.91 -1.75 17.30
N ARG A 147 -27.80 -2.51 16.21
CA ARG A 147 -27.17 -3.83 16.11
C ARG A 147 -26.53 -3.93 14.73
N CYS A 148 -25.28 -4.38 14.68
CA CYS A 148 -24.58 -4.59 13.41
C CYS A 148 -23.61 -5.77 13.54
N PRO A 149 -23.66 -6.77 12.63
CA PRO A 149 -22.68 -7.84 12.61
C PRO A 149 -21.27 -7.34 12.22
N PRO A 150 -20.21 -8.12 12.43
CA PRO A 150 -18.85 -7.78 12.00
C PRO A 150 -18.71 -7.87 10.48
N LEU A 151 -18.89 -6.74 9.79
CA LEU A 151 -18.90 -6.70 8.31
C LEU A 151 -17.52 -6.51 7.69
N TYR A 152 -16.64 -5.78 8.37
CA TYR A 152 -15.38 -5.31 7.80
C TYR A 152 -14.18 -5.76 8.62
N SER A 153 -13.27 -6.48 7.97
CA SER A 153 -11.89 -6.72 8.44
C SER A 153 -10.86 -5.92 7.65
N SER A 154 -11.24 -5.38 6.49
CA SER A 154 -10.41 -4.52 5.67
C SER A 154 -11.23 -3.40 5.02
N ILE A 155 -10.59 -2.27 4.76
CA ILE A 155 -11.21 -1.13 4.06
C ILE A 155 -10.22 -0.41 3.16
N ASN A 156 -10.70 0.02 1.98
CA ASN A 156 -9.99 0.96 1.12
C ASN A 156 -10.45 2.39 1.41
N LEU A 157 -9.51 3.29 1.73
CA LEU A 157 -9.79 4.67 2.10
C LEU A 157 -10.47 5.50 1.00
N GLY A 158 -10.34 5.10 -0.27
CA GLY A 158 -11.05 5.69 -1.40
C GLY A 158 -12.58 5.61 -1.26
N THR A 159 -13.08 4.63 -0.50
CA THR A 159 -14.52 4.48 -0.18
C THR A 159 -15.09 5.73 0.51
N PHE A 160 -14.26 6.44 1.26
CA PHE A 160 -14.68 7.61 2.04
C PHE A 160 -14.68 8.93 1.25
N LYS A 161 -14.37 8.90 -0.05
CA LYS A 161 -14.29 10.11 -0.88
C LYS A 161 -15.63 10.84 -0.99
N SER A 162 -16.72 10.09 -1.10
CA SER A 162 -18.06 10.62 -1.37
C SER A 162 -19.08 10.40 -0.25
N ILE A 163 -18.62 9.89 0.91
CA ILE A 163 -19.50 9.63 2.05
C ILE A 163 -19.51 10.84 3.00
N SER A 164 -20.59 11.00 3.77
CA SER A 164 -20.68 12.03 4.79
C SER A 164 -19.64 11.79 5.90
N LEU A 165 -19.17 12.85 6.54
CA LEU A 165 -18.23 12.70 7.66
C LEU A 165 -18.89 11.98 8.84
N TRP A 166 -20.20 12.18 9.04
CA TRP A 166 -20.97 11.41 10.00
C TRP A 166 -20.92 9.90 9.71
N ASP A 167 -21.22 9.47 8.49
CA ASP A 167 -21.14 8.06 8.13
C ASP A 167 -19.70 7.50 8.28
N MET A 168 -18.70 8.31 7.91
CA MET A 168 -17.30 7.96 8.14
C MET A 168 -17.00 7.75 9.63
N HIS A 169 -17.47 8.66 10.48
CA HIS A 169 -17.33 8.54 11.93
C HIS A 169 -17.97 7.25 12.45
N ASP A 170 -19.23 7.00 12.08
CA ASP A 170 -19.99 5.82 12.51
C ASP A 170 -19.31 4.53 12.05
N PHE A 171 -18.77 4.50 10.84
CA PHE A 171 -17.98 3.38 10.35
C PHE A 171 -16.80 3.06 11.28
N PHE A 172 -15.99 4.06 11.64
CA PHE A 172 -14.82 3.82 12.49
C PHE A 172 -15.22 3.46 13.93
N VAL A 173 -16.31 4.03 14.45
CA VAL A 173 -16.85 3.66 15.76
C VAL A 173 -17.31 2.20 15.78
N LEU A 174 -18.04 1.77 14.75
CA LEU A 174 -18.62 0.42 14.69
C LEU A 174 -17.58 -0.65 14.35
N PHE A 175 -16.65 -0.35 13.45
CA PHE A 175 -15.79 -1.36 12.84
C PHE A 175 -14.29 -1.15 13.09
N GLY A 176 -13.85 0.03 13.50
CA GLY A 176 -12.43 0.38 13.60
C GLY A 176 -11.60 -0.61 14.42
N TYR A 177 -12.12 -1.07 15.56
CA TYR A 177 -11.42 -2.01 16.45
C TYR A 177 -11.26 -3.43 15.86
N LYS A 178 -12.06 -3.78 14.84
CA LYS A 178 -12.01 -5.07 14.12
C LYS A 178 -11.21 -5.02 12.83
N LEU A 179 -10.85 -3.82 12.35
CA LEU A 179 -10.05 -3.68 11.14
C LEU A 179 -8.67 -4.28 11.36
N ASN A 180 -8.30 -5.19 10.45
CA ASN A 180 -6.99 -5.79 10.35
C ASN A 180 -6.14 -5.09 9.28
N GLN A 181 -6.79 -4.56 8.23
CA GLN A 181 -6.11 -3.96 7.08
C GLN A 181 -6.76 -2.68 6.59
N ILE A 182 -5.97 -1.61 6.43
CA ILE A 182 -6.39 -0.37 5.76
C ILE A 182 -5.48 -0.13 4.55
N VAL A 183 -6.07 0.17 3.40
CA VAL A 183 -5.33 0.43 2.15
C VAL A 183 -5.84 1.66 1.40
N GLY A 184 -5.05 2.19 0.47
CA GLY A 184 -5.46 3.18 -0.51
C GLY A 184 -4.99 4.59 -0.18
N GLN A 185 -5.59 5.58 -0.85
CA GLN A 185 -5.23 6.98 -0.71
C GLN A 185 -6.16 7.68 0.28
N ILE A 186 -5.61 8.49 1.17
CA ILE A 186 -6.40 9.37 2.04
C ILE A 186 -7.02 10.47 1.17
N PRO A 187 -8.35 10.61 1.11
CA PRO A 187 -8.97 11.70 0.34
C PRO A 187 -8.53 13.07 0.86
N ARG A 188 -8.07 13.96 -0.03
CA ARG A 188 -7.47 15.27 0.31
C ARG A 188 -8.36 16.12 1.23
N ASN A 189 -9.65 16.13 0.96
CA ASN A 189 -10.69 16.83 1.72
C ASN A 189 -11.07 16.18 3.06
N ARG A 190 -10.60 14.95 3.34
CA ARG A 190 -10.92 14.19 4.56
C ARG A 190 -9.69 13.92 5.44
N TYR A 191 -8.53 14.45 5.07
CA TYR A 191 -7.22 14.11 5.62
C TYR A 191 -7.17 14.07 7.15
N ARG A 192 -7.45 15.23 7.78
CA ARG A 192 -7.34 15.40 9.23
C ARG A 192 -8.27 14.46 10.00
N ARG A 193 -9.52 14.35 9.54
CA ARG A 193 -10.55 13.57 10.23
C ARG A 193 -10.33 12.08 10.13
N LEU A 194 -9.92 11.61 8.95
CA LEU A 194 -9.64 10.21 8.74
C LEU A 194 -8.46 9.76 9.60
N ILE A 195 -7.39 10.56 9.67
CA ILE A 195 -6.27 10.29 10.58
C ILE A 195 -6.73 10.28 12.04
N GLU A 196 -7.56 11.24 12.47
CA GLU A 196 -8.13 11.25 13.82
C GLU A 196 -8.93 9.97 14.12
N PHE A 197 -9.78 9.52 13.18
CA PHE A 197 -10.60 8.34 13.38
C PHE A 197 -9.80 7.05 13.37
N VAL A 198 -8.86 6.89 12.44
CA VAL A 198 -7.94 5.75 12.44
C VAL A 198 -7.15 5.72 13.74
N SER A 199 -6.62 6.89 14.16
CA SER A 199 -5.85 7.03 15.40
C SER A 199 -6.64 6.62 16.64
N THR A 200 -7.93 6.92 16.66
CA THR A 200 -8.80 6.73 17.83
C THR A 200 -9.42 5.33 17.89
N HIS A 201 -9.64 4.66 16.75
CA HIS A 201 -10.46 3.45 16.72
C HIS A 201 -9.70 2.19 16.23
N CYS A 202 -8.63 2.35 15.45
CA CYS A 202 -8.02 1.24 14.72
C CYS A 202 -6.74 0.69 15.38
N HIS A 203 -6.84 0.17 16.60
CA HIS A 203 -5.66 -0.27 17.37
C HIS A 203 -5.11 -1.65 16.99
N ASN A 204 -5.89 -2.49 16.28
CA ASN A 204 -5.57 -3.88 15.98
C ASN A 204 -5.05 -4.11 14.55
N LEU A 205 -4.71 -3.04 13.83
CA LEU A 205 -4.23 -3.13 12.46
C LEU A 205 -2.93 -3.93 12.37
N ARG A 206 -2.88 -4.85 11.41
CA ARG A 206 -1.65 -5.56 11.00
C ARG A 206 -1.10 -5.04 9.69
N VAL A 207 -1.95 -4.50 8.82
CA VAL A 207 -1.54 -3.97 7.50
C VAL A 207 -2.07 -2.56 7.32
N LEU A 208 -1.17 -1.60 7.07
CA LEU A 208 -1.53 -0.23 6.70
C LEU A 208 -0.77 0.15 5.44
N ARG A 209 -1.49 0.38 4.34
CA ARG A 209 -0.89 0.79 3.06
C ARG A 209 -1.51 2.09 2.57
N ILE A 210 -0.82 3.19 2.78
CA ILE A 210 -1.23 4.51 2.31
C ILE A 210 -0.30 4.93 1.18
N THR A 211 -0.90 5.44 0.10
CA THR A 211 -0.16 5.96 -1.05
C THR A 211 -0.66 7.35 -1.44
N ASN A 212 0.22 8.16 -2.04
CA ASN A 212 -0.13 9.46 -2.62
C ASN A 212 -0.86 10.39 -1.64
N SER A 213 -0.41 10.41 -0.37
CA SER A 213 -1.10 11.07 0.75
C SER A 213 -0.07 11.82 1.61
N PRO A 214 0.14 13.14 1.39
CA PRO A 214 1.13 13.95 2.09
C PRO A 214 0.98 13.97 3.62
N LEU A 215 1.92 13.40 4.36
CA LEU A 215 1.91 13.31 5.82
C LEU A 215 2.92 14.27 6.44
N THR A 216 2.43 15.21 7.25
CA THR A 216 3.30 15.98 8.15
C THR A 216 3.78 15.10 9.30
N VAL A 217 4.92 15.45 9.92
CA VAL A 217 5.46 14.76 11.11
C VAL A 217 4.37 14.49 12.15
N SER A 218 3.60 15.51 12.55
CA SER A 218 2.52 15.36 13.54
C SER A 218 1.44 14.36 13.11
N ASN A 219 1.09 14.34 11.83
CA ASN A 219 0.09 13.43 11.29
C ASN A 219 0.63 11.99 11.22
N THR A 220 1.91 11.80 10.89
CA THR A 220 2.57 10.49 10.93
C THR A 220 2.51 9.94 12.36
N TYR A 221 2.96 10.68 13.37
CA TYR A 221 2.88 10.23 14.78
C TYR A 221 1.47 9.83 15.21
N LYS A 222 0.46 10.62 14.86
CA LYS A 222 -0.94 10.31 15.18
C LYS A 222 -1.42 9.04 14.49
N LEU A 223 -1.06 8.86 13.23
CA LEU A 223 -1.55 7.78 12.39
C LEU A 223 -0.93 6.43 12.75
N VAL A 224 0.38 6.38 12.98
CA VAL A 224 1.11 5.10 13.14
C VAL A 224 1.63 4.85 14.54
N GLY A 225 1.86 5.89 15.37
CA GLY A 225 2.60 5.75 16.63
C GLY A 225 1.95 4.85 17.69
N HIS A 226 0.67 4.50 17.55
CA HIS A 226 -0.07 3.63 18.47
C HIS A 226 -0.35 2.22 17.89
N LEU A 227 0.09 1.93 16.66
CA LEU A 227 -0.24 0.70 15.93
C LEU A 227 0.73 -0.45 16.26
N HIS A 228 0.88 -0.81 17.53
CA HIS A 228 1.89 -1.80 17.98
C HIS A 228 1.69 -3.23 17.44
N GLN A 229 0.54 -3.53 16.80
CA GLN A 229 0.26 -4.82 16.16
C GLN A 229 0.65 -4.87 14.67
N LEU A 230 1.13 -3.75 14.12
CA LEU A 230 1.41 -3.61 12.70
C LEU A 230 2.55 -4.53 12.26
N GLN A 231 2.33 -5.25 11.17
CA GLN A 231 3.27 -6.20 10.55
C GLN A 231 3.75 -5.70 9.20
N GLU A 232 2.91 -4.93 8.49
CA GLU A 232 3.22 -4.31 7.22
C GLU A 232 2.77 -2.85 7.19
N LEU A 233 3.71 -1.97 6.84
CA LEU A 233 3.48 -0.55 6.65
C LEU A 233 3.98 -0.13 5.27
N LYS A 234 3.11 0.44 4.46
CA LYS A 234 3.47 1.16 3.24
C LYS A 234 3.01 2.60 3.35
N LEU A 235 3.94 3.53 3.21
CA LEU A 235 3.70 4.98 3.17
C LEU A 235 4.40 5.54 1.94
N SER A 236 3.94 5.17 0.75
CA SER A 236 4.62 5.52 -0.50
C SER A 236 4.10 6.84 -1.06
N ASN A 237 5.00 7.72 -1.52
CA ASN A 237 4.65 9.06 -1.99
C ASN A 237 3.77 9.82 -0.97
N CYS A 238 4.28 9.94 0.25
CA CYS A 238 3.58 10.52 1.39
C CYS A 238 4.32 11.74 1.97
N ASP A 239 5.22 12.36 1.20
CA ASP A 239 6.03 13.53 1.59
C ASP A 239 6.76 13.35 2.93
N LEU A 240 7.21 12.11 3.20
CA LEU A 240 7.93 11.82 4.44
C LEU A 240 9.34 12.42 4.41
N ILE A 241 9.74 12.92 5.58
CA ILE A 241 11.10 13.38 5.89
C ILE A 241 11.64 12.55 7.05
N ASP A 242 12.94 12.61 7.30
CA ASP A 242 13.61 11.83 8.34
C ASP A 242 12.99 11.99 9.74
N ASP A 243 12.51 13.20 10.09
CA ASP A 243 11.83 13.49 11.38
C ASP A 243 10.52 12.69 11.58
N CYS A 244 9.97 12.11 10.53
CA CYS A 244 8.83 11.19 10.62
C CYS A 244 9.24 9.81 11.16
N LEU A 245 10.47 9.34 10.91
CA LEU A 245 10.90 7.98 11.19
C LEU A 245 10.86 7.59 12.67
N PRO A 246 11.17 8.46 13.66
CA PRO A 246 11.08 8.08 15.07
C PRO A 246 9.65 7.75 15.52
N SER A 247 8.62 8.13 14.76
CA SER A 247 7.23 7.68 15.00
C SER A 247 7.03 6.18 14.81
N LEU A 248 7.95 5.51 14.10
CA LEU A 248 7.90 4.08 13.81
C LEU A 248 8.59 3.23 14.88
N THR A 249 9.41 3.83 15.75
CA THR A 249 10.25 3.12 16.73
C THR A 249 9.47 2.11 17.60
N GLY A 250 8.23 2.42 17.97
CA GLY A 250 7.37 1.57 18.81
C GLY A 250 6.67 0.40 18.10
N LEU A 251 6.94 0.18 16.81
CA LEU A 251 6.29 -0.83 15.97
C LEU A 251 7.07 -2.15 15.97
N HIS A 252 7.23 -2.77 17.15
CA HIS A 252 8.10 -3.94 17.35
C HIS A 252 7.70 -5.23 16.60
N LYS A 253 6.51 -5.26 15.98
CA LYS A 253 6.03 -6.39 15.16
C LYS A 253 6.16 -6.12 13.65
N LEU A 254 6.64 -4.94 13.27
CA LEU A 254 6.72 -4.51 11.87
C LEU A 254 7.81 -5.30 11.17
N LYS A 255 7.42 -6.04 10.12
CA LYS A 255 8.31 -6.87 9.30
C LYS A 255 8.56 -6.26 7.93
N LYS A 256 7.56 -5.62 7.34
CA LYS A 256 7.64 -5.04 5.99
C LYS A 256 7.41 -3.54 6.05
N LEU A 257 8.36 -2.77 5.54
CA LEU A 257 8.30 -1.33 5.47
C LEU A 257 8.58 -0.86 4.04
N ASP A 258 7.60 -0.23 3.42
CA ASP A 258 7.70 0.36 2.07
C ASP A 258 7.52 1.88 2.16
N LEU A 259 8.60 2.60 1.87
CA LEU A 259 8.69 4.07 1.89
C LEU A 259 9.00 4.63 0.50
N CYS A 260 8.73 3.89 -0.58
CA CYS A 260 9.08 4.35 -1.93
C CYS A 260 8.50 5.72 -2.29
N TYR A 261 9.19 6.45 -3.18
CA TYR A 261 8.78 7.77 -3.66
C TYR A 261 8.64 8.83 -2.55
N ASN A 262 9.39 8.72 -1.44
CA ASN A 262 9.51 9.82 -0.49
C ASN A 262 10.86 10.49 -0.70
N ASP A 263 10.87 11.41 -1.66
CA ASP A 263 12.10 11.99 -2.19
C ASP A 263 12.94 12.68 -1.11
N MET A 264 12.29 13.31 -0.12
CA MET A 264 12.92 14.08 0.96
C MET A 264 13.49 13.24 2.13
N LEU A 265 13.46 11.91 2.04
CA LEU A 265 14.17 11.06 3.00
C LEU A 265 15.66 11.06 2.65
N THR A 266 16.52 11.40 3.61
CA THR A 266 17.97 11.45 3.37
C THR A 266 18.69 10.22 3.91
N GLY A 267 18.11 9.56 4.90
CA GLY A 267 18.67 8.35 5.53
C GLY A 267 19.35 8.59 6.88
N LEU A 268 19.48 9.85 7.31
CA LEU A 268 20.14 10.27 8.56
C LEU A 268 19.53 9.62 9.82
N LEU A 269 18.21 9.48 9.87
CA LEU A 269 17.46 8.93 11.02
C LEU A 269 16.94 7.50 10.82
N MET A 270 17.45 6.77 9.82
CA MET A 270 17.03 5.39 9.56
C MET A 270 17.47 4.40 10.66
N ASP A 271 18.44 4.78 11.51
CA ASP A 271 18.81 4.02 12.70
C ASP A 271 17.70 3.97 13.77
N LYS A 272 16.64 4.78 13.61
CA LYS A 272 15.45 4.76 14.48
C LYS A 272 14.39 3.75 14.05
N LEU A 273 14.58 3.11 12.90
CA LEU A 273 13.64 2.09 12.42
C LEU A 273 13.64 0.86 13.35
N PRO A 274 12.48 0.18 13.52
CA PRO A 274 12.40 -1.04 14.32
C PRO A 274 13.32 -2.16 13.80
N SER A 275 14.09 -2.77 14.69
CA SER A 275 14.99 -3.90 14.36
C SER A 275 14.26 -5.19 13.93
N SER A 276 12.93 -5.22 14.05
CA SER A 276 12.06 -6.32 13.59
C SER A 276 11.86 -6.37 12.07
N ILE A 277 12.26 -5.32 11.35
CA ILE A 277 12.06 -5.23 9.90
C ILE A 277 12.88 -6.31 9.18
N GLU A 278 12.19 -7.06 8.32
CA GLU A 278 12.75 -8.09 7.44
C GLU A 278 12.81 -7.61 5.97
N SER A 279 11.99 -6.62 5.60
CA SER A 279 11.92 -6.08 4.24
C SER A 279 11.78 -4.56 4.29
N LEU A 280 12.74 -3.85 3.69
CA LEU A 280 12.78 -2.40 3.59
C LEU A 280 12.84 -1.98 2.12
N ASN A 281 11.90 -1.14 1.70
CA ASN A 281 11.85 -0.62 0.33
C ASN A 281 11.94 0.92 0.32
N LEU A 282 13.02 1.42 -0.27
CA LEU A 282 13.40 2.83 -0.44
C LEU A 282 13.58 3.17 -1.94
N LEU A 283 13.04 2.37 -2.86
CA LEU A 283 13.12 2.69 -4.29
C LEU A 283 12.48 4.05 -4.58
N TYR A 284 13.04 4.78 -5.54
CA TYR A 284 12.60 6.12 -5.90
C TYR A 284 12.63 7.16 -4.77
N CYS A 285 13.33 6.93 -3.65
CA CYS A 285 13.65 8.01 -2.71
C CYS A 285 14.92 8.70 -3.19
N ILE A 286 14.79 9.91 -3.74
CA ILE A 286 15.86 10.59 -4.47
C ILE A 286 16.99 11.07 -3.57
N ASP A 287 16.67 11.61 -2.40
CA ASP A 287 17.66 12.26 -1.54
C ASP A 287 18.33 11.27 -0.57
N VAL A 288 18.01 9.97 -0.63
CA VAL A 288 18.64 8.96 0.24
C VAL A 288 20.11 8.80 -0.14
N GLU A 289 21.01 9.20 0.75
CA GLU A 289 22.44 9.15 0.51
C GLU A 289 23.03 7.76 0.79
N SER A 290 23.92 7.28 -0.09
CA SER A 290 24.48 5.91 0.02
C SER A 290 25.27 5.68 1.27
N MET A 291 25.95 6.72 1.76
CA MET A 291 26.86 6.64 2.89
C MET A 291 26.17 6.15 4.16
N PHE A 292 24.84 6.27 4.25
CA PHE A 292 24.07 5.76 5.38
C PHE A 292 23.73 4.27 5.26
N LEU A 293 23.89 3.64 4.10
CA LEU A 293 23.46 2.27 3.87
C LEU A 293 24.08 1.24 4.83
N PRO A 294 25.40 1.26 5.14
CA PRO A 294 25.97 0.37 6.15
C PRO A 294 25.36 0.56 7.55
N ARG A 295 25.06 1.81 7.91
CA ARG A 295 24.39 2.14 9.19
C ARG A 295 22.96 1.64 9.21
N ILE A 296 22.22 1.76 8.11
CA ILE A 296 20.85 1.24 7.95
C ILE A 296 20.85 -0.28 8.15
N CYS A 297 21.71 -1.00 7.43
CA CYS A 297 21.78 -2.45 7.52
C CYS A 297 22.19 -2.91 8.93
N SER A 298 23.13 -2.21 9.57
CA SER A 298 23.54 -2.49 10.95
C SER A 298 22.41 -2.30 11.97
N ALA A 299 21.51 -1.33 11.74
CA ALA A 299 20.35 -1.10 12.59
C ALA A 299 19.24 -2.15 12.40
N LEU A 300 19.24 -2.86 11.27
CA LEU A 300 18.21 -3.82 10.87
C LEU A 300 18.78 -5.25 10.74
N PRO A 301 19.12 -5.92 11.86
CA PRO A 301 19.81 -7.21 11.83
C PRO A 301 18.97 -8.39 11.29
N GLN A 302 17.68 -8.20 11.09
CA GLN A 302 16.77 -9.21 10.50
C GLN A 302 16.47 -8.96 9.03
N LEU A 303 17.09 -7.94 8.42
CA LEU A 303 16.82 -7.53 7.04
C LEU A 303 17.21 -8.63 6.05
N LYS A 304 16.22 -9.04 5.24
CA LYS A 304 16.34 -10.04 4.17
C LYS A 304 16.11 -9.44 2.79
N GLU A 305 15.33 -8.38 2.70
CA GLU A 305 15.00 -7.72 1.44
C GLU A 305 15.28 -6.22 1.56
N LEU A 306 16.04 -5.69 0.60
CA LEU A 306 16.37 -4.28 0.53
C LEU A 306 16.16 -3.76 -0.89
N GLY A 307 15.22 -2.82 -1.03
CA GLY A 307 15.06 -2.02 -2.24
C GLY A 307 15.66 -0.65 -2.03
N ILE A 308 16.59 -0.24 -2.90
CA ILE A 308 17.22 1.08 -2.82
C ILE A 308 17.36 1.67 -4.22
N ARG A 309 17.25 2.99 -4.28
CA ARG A 309 17.81 3.71 -5.42
C ARG A 309 19.33 3.61 -5.34
N ALA A 310 19.97 3.18 -6.42
CA ALA A 310 21.41 3.17 -6.55
C ALA A 310 21.92 4.59 -6.83
N LEU A 311 23.04 4.88 -6.20
CA LEU A 311 23.20 6.08 -5.40
C LEU A 311 24.18 7.02 -6.08
N LEU A 312 23.86 8.32 -6.18
CA LEU A 312 24.85 9.33 -6.58
C LEU A 312 25.91 9.42 -5.47
N THR A 313 27.09 8.84 -5.68
CA THR A 313 28.27 9.24 -4.92
C THR A 313 29.49 9.34 -5.82
N GLU A 314 30.17 10.47 -5.74
CA GLU A 314 31.42 10.67 -6.46
C GLU A 314 32.55 9.79 -5.89
N HIS A 315 32.43 9.24 -4.67
CA HIS A 315 33.58 8.65 -3.95
C HIS A 315 33.31 7.53 -2.92
N THR A 316 32.18 6.81 -2.88
CA THR A 316 31.96 5.80 -1.81
C THR A 316 31.94 4.34 -2.29
N ASN A 317 32.86 3.54 -1.73
CA ASN A 317 32.92 2.07 -1.85
C ASN A 317 31.85 1.38 -0.97
N VAL A 318 30.62 1.90 -0.96
CA VAL A 318 29.58 1.49 -0.01
C VAL A 318 29.23 0.00 -0.11
N PHE A 319 29.16 -0.55 -1.33
CA PHE A 319 28.85 -1.98 -1.50
C PHE A 319 30.02 -2.88 -1.08
N GLN A 320 31.25 -2.39 -1.17
CA GLN A 320 32.41 -3.06 -0.59
C GLN A 320 32.38 -3.02 0.93
N GLU A 321 32.03 -1.89 1.54
CA GLU A 321 31.84 -1.78 2.98
C GLU A 321 30.72 -2.71 3.48
N LEU A 322 29.60 -2.77 2.77
CA LEU A 322 28.51 -3.70 3.08
C LEU A 322 28.95 -5.16 2.99
N ALA A 323 29.72 -5.53 1.96
CA ALA A 323 30.24 -6.88 1.79
C ALA A 323 31.24 -7.26 2.90
N ASN A 324 32.03 -6.31 3.38
CA ASN A 324 33.07 -6.55 4.39
C ASN A 324 32.57 -6.38 5.84
N GLY A 325 31.51 -5.59 6.06
CA GLY A 325 31.09 -5.11 7.38
C GLY A 325 30.17 -6.05 8.17
N HIS A 326 29.85 -7.25 7.65
CA HIS A 326 28.95 -8.24 8.28
C HIS A 326 27.57 -7.70 8.71
N CYS A 327 27.15 -6.54 8.21
CA CYS A 327 25.87 -5.91 8.57
C CYS A 327 24.69 -6.41 7.71
N CYS A 328 24.95 -7.29 6.74
CA CYS A 328 23.99 -7.77 5.73
C CYS A 328 23.95 -9.30 5.61
N ASP A 329 24.35 -10.06 6.63
CA ASP A 329 24.55 -11.51 6.51
C ASP A 329 23.26 -12.27 6.15
N LYS A 330 22.10 -11.74 6.56
CA LYS A 330 20.77 -12.28 6.25
C LYS A 330 20.14 -11.71 4.99
N LEU A 331 20.81 -10.78 4.31
CA LEU A 331 20.26 -10.11 3.13
C LEU A 331 20.24 -11.09 1.94
N GLU A 332 19.04 -11.44 1.49
CA GLU A 332 18.82 -12.42 0.43
C GLU A 332 18.35 -11.77 -0.87
N THR A 333 17.65 -10.63 -0.79
CA THR A 333 17.08 -9.93 -1.94
C THR A 333 17.56 -8.49 -1.99
N ILE A 334 18.07 -8.09 -3.14
CA ILE A 334 18.40 -6.70 -3.43
C ILE A 334 17.65 -6.26 -4.68
N THR A 335 16.99 -5.11 -4.58
CA THR A 335 16.40 -4.40 -5.74
C THR A 335 17.08 -3.06 -5.90
N LEU A 336 17.61 -2.79 -7.10
CA LEU A 336 18.38 -1.59 -7.41
C LEU A 336 17.74 -0.80 -8.53
N GLN A 337 17.80 0.52 -8.37
CA GLN A 337 17.45 1.48 -9.41
C GLN A 337 18.44 2.65 -9.45
N THR A 338 19.37 2.68 -10.39
CA THR A 338 20.34 3.77 -10.64
C THR A 338 19.76 4.91 -11.48
N GLU A 339 20.37 6.10 -11.40
CA GLU A 339 20.17 7.11 -12.46
C GLU A 339 20.97 6.75 -13.71
N ALA A 340 20.40 7.01 -14.88
CA ALA A 340 21.01 6.77 -16.19
C ALA A 340 22.03 7.87 -16.59
N SER A 341 22.70 8.51 -15.63
CA SER A 341 23.68 9.56 -15.90
C SER A 341 25.08 8.97 -16.01
N PHE A 342 25.77 9.40 -17.07
CA PHE A 342 27.03 8.92 -17.59
C PHE A 342 28.20 8.89 -16.57
N ASP A 343 29.10 7.93 -16.78
CA ASP A 343 30.50 7.83 -16.30
C ASP A 343 30.82 7.54 -14.82
N LEU A 344 29.85 7.28 -13.94
CA LEU A 344 30.16 6.91 -12.54
C LEU A 344 30.31 5.39 -12.36
N GLN A 345 31.48 4.96 -11.88
CA GLN A 345 31.76 3.57 -11.49
C GLN A 345 31.12 3.25 -10.14
N PHE A 346 29.85 2.86 -10.16
CA PHE A 346 29.25 2.20 -9.01
C PHE A 346 29.91 0.82 -8.89
N HIS A 347 30.72 0.61 -7.86
CA HIS A 347 31.36 -0.68 -7.52
C HIS A 347 30.35 -1.77 -7.11
N LEU A 348 29.29 -1.95 -7.92
CA LEU A 348 28.17 -2.86 -7.71
C LEU A 348 28.62 -4.31 -7.72
N GLU A 349 29.75 -4.64 -8.33
CA GLU A 349 30.32 -5.98 -8.35
C GLU A 349 30.49 -6.57 -6.95
N TYR A 350 30.70 -5.74 -5.92
CA TYR A 350 30.77 -6.18 -4.52
C TYR A 350 29.46 -6.76 -3.98
N LEU A 351 28.31 -6.49 -4.62
CA LEU A 351 27.06 -7.18 -4.30
C LEU A 351 27.18 -8.70 -4.43
N ALA A 352 28.00 -9.17 -5.37
CA ALA A 352 28.27 -10.59 -5.53
C ALA A 352 29.02 -11.19 -4.34
N LYS A 353 29.63 -10.39 -3.47
CA LYS A 353 30.30 -10.86 -2.23
C LYS A 353 29.35 -10.97 -1.04
N LEU A 354 28.11 -10.48 -1.14
CA LEU A 354 27.15 -10.59 -0.05
C LEU A 354 26.80 -12.06 0.20
N PRO A 355 26.97 -12.59 1.42
CA PRO A 355 26.96 -14.03 1.66
C PRO A 355 25.59 -14.66 1.39
N GLY A 356 24.50 -13.97 1.72
CA GLY A 356 23.12 -14.48 1.59
C GLY A 356 22.41 -14.22 0.26
N LEU A 357 23.01 -13.47 -0.67
CA LEU A 357 22.31 -12.99 -1.88
C LEU A 357 21.76 -14.14 -2.74
N LYS A 358 20.45 -14.18 -2.93
CA LYS A 358 19.70 -15.17 -3.72
C LYS A 358 18.89 -14.53 -4.85
N LYS A 359 18.48 -13.27 -4.68
CA LYS A 359 17.64 -12.55 -5.64
C LYS A 359 18.21 -11.16 -5.92
N LEU A 360 18.39 -10.86 -7.20
CA LEU A 360 18.82 -9.55 -7.67
C LEU A 360 17.82 -9.04 -8.71
N ILE A 361 17.21 -7.88 -8.43
CA ILE A 361 16.37 -7.14 -9.37
C ILE A 361 17.08 -5.83 -9.71
N MET A 362 17.21 -5.51 -11.00
CA MET A 362 17.81 -4.26 -11.47
C MET A 362 16.90 -3.57 -12.49
N TYR A 363 16.72 -2.25 -12.36
CA TYR A 363 15.98 -1.43 -13.33
C TYR A 363 16.86 -0.83 -14.42
N GLU A 364 18.17 -1.01 -14.31
CA GLU A 364 19.17 -0.56 -15.28
C GLU A 364 20.02 -1.72 -15.74
N ARG A 365 20.75 -1.49 -16.84
CA ARG A 365 21.55 -2.51 -17.48
C ARG A 365 22.72 -2.92 -16.56
N PRO A 366 22.85 -4.20 -16.14
CA PRO A 366 23.96 -4.65 -15.30
C PRO A 366 25.29 -4.50 -16.04
N THR A 367 26.34 -4.08 -15.35
CA THR A 367 27.67 -4.00 -15.96
C THR A 367 28.24 -5.40 -16.22
N LEU A 368 29.13 -5.52 -17.21
CA LEU A 368 29.85 -6.78 -17.45
C LEU A 368 30.62 -7.24 -16.22
N MET A 369 31.25 -6.31 -15.50
CA MET A 369 32.02 -6.60 -14.28
C MET A 369 31.14 -7.18 -13.16
N LEU A 370 29.95 -6.63 -12.94
CA LEU A 370 28.99 -7.19 -11.99
C LEU A 370 28.60 -8.61 -12.37
N LEU A 371 28.25 -8.86 -13.64
CA LEU A 371 27.87 -10.20 -14.10
C LEU A 371 29.02 -11.20 -13.96
N GLN A 372 30.26 -10.80 -14.28
CA GLN A 372 31.44 -11.64 -14.09
C GLN A 372 31.63 -12.04 -12.61
N TRP A 373 31.45 -11.10 -11.68
CA TRP A 373 31.56 -11.40 -10.25
C TRP A 373 30.39 -12.24 -9.74
N LEU A 374 29.17 -12.04 -10.26
CA LEU A 374 28.04 -12.92 -9.96
C LEU A 374 28.31 -14.35 -10.42
N VAL A 375 28.90 -14.54 -11.61
CA VAL A 375 29.32 -15.88 -12.06
C VAL A 375 30.40 -16.44 -11.12
N ALA A 376 31.42 -15.64 -10.78
CA ALA A 376 32.54 -16.10 -9.96
C ALA A 376 32.15 -16.46 -8.51
N HIS A 377 31.18 -15.76 -7.92
CA HIS A 377 30.85 -15.87 -6.50
C HIS A 377 29.45 -16.44 -6.20
N LYS A 378 28.53 -16.41 -7.18
CA LYS A 378 27.10 -16.69 -6.99
C LYS A 378 26.48 -17.61 -8.03
N SER A 379 27.27 -18.25 -8.91
CA SER A 379 26.76 -19.19 -9.90
C SER A 379 25.89 -20.30 -9.29
N GLU A 380 26.30 -20.85 -8.15
CA GLU A 380 25.60 -21.94 -7.44
C GLU A 380 24.63 -21.45 -6.34
N GLN A 381 24.42 -20.12 -6.22
CA GLN A 381 23.61 -19.53 -5.14
C GLN A 381 22.49 -18.62 -5.64
N LEU A 382 22.70 -17.88 -6.73
CA LEU A 382 21.73 -16.92 -7.23
C LEU A 382 20.54 -17.66 -7.86
N ILE A 383 19.37 -17.50 -7.25
CA ILE A 383 18.13 -18.19 -7.63
C ILE A 383 17.31 -17.35 -8.60
N HIS A 384 17.35 -16.03 -8.46
CA HIS A 384 16.51 -15.12 -9.23
C HIS A 384 17.31 -13.93 -9.74
N LEU A 385 17.30 -13.73 -11.05
CA LEU A 385 17.82 -12.53 -11.70
C LEU A 385 16.73 -11.87 -12.55
N GLU A 386 16.44 -10.61 -12.28
CA GLU A 386 15.46 -9.81 -13.01
C GLU A 386 16.10 -8.51 -13.49
N ASN A 387 15.90 -8.19 -14.78
CA ASN A 387 16.35 -6.95 -15.36
C ASN A 387 15.22 -6.25 -16.11
N ASN A 388 14.77 -5.12 -15.56
CA ASN A 388 13.71 -4.26 -16.09
C ASN A 388 14.25 -3.04 -16.83
N SER A 389 15.49 -3.14 -17.35
CA SER A 389 16.13 -2.08 -18.12
C SER A 389 15.36 -1.78 -19.40
N ARG A 390 15.29 -0.49 -19.76
CA ARG A 390 14.82 -0.06 -21.09
C ARG A 390 15.80 -0.39 -22.21
N ILE A 391 17.06 -0.62 -21.86
CA ILE A 391 18.15 -0.95 -22.79
C ILE A 391 18.38 -2.46 -22.76
N SER A 392 18.43 -3.08 -23.93
CA SER A 392 18.64 -4.53 -24.04
C SER A 392 20.04 -4.95 -23.62
N LEU A 393 20.15 -6.17 -23.10
CA LEU A 393 21.41 -6.82 -22.80
C LEU A 393 22.09 -7.28 -24.09
N ASP A 394 23.42 -7.16 -24.14
CA ASP A 394 24.21 -7.64 -25.27
C ASP A 394 24.56 -9.13 -25.15
N ALA A 395 25.12 -9.68 -26.23
CA ALA A 395 25.47 -11.10 -26.31
C ALA A 395 26.52 -11.55 -25.28
N GLN A 396 27.39 -10.65 -24.81
CA GLN A 396 28.42 -10.95 -23.82
C GLN A 396 27.81 -11.03 -22.42
N GLN A 397 26.94 -10.08 -22.06
CA GLN A 397 26.16 -10.10 -20.82
C GLN A 397 25.30 -11.36 -20.74
N MET A 398 24.61 -11.72 -21.83
CA MET A 398 23.79 -12.93 -21.89
C MET A 398 24.60 -14.22 -21.74
N ALA A 399 25.82 -14.27 -22.29
CA ALA A 399 26.73 -15.41 -22.13
C ALA A 399 27.20 -15.58 -20.67
N LEU A 400 27.32 -14.50 -19.91
CA LEU A 400 27.62 -14.55 -18.47
C LEU A 400 26.39 -15.01 -17.67
N ILE A 401 25.20 -14.49 -17.98
CA ILE A 401 23.95 -14.92 -17.32
C ILE A 401 23.72 -16.42 -17.48
N ALA A 402 24.03 -16.98 -18.66
CA ALA A 402 23.93 -18.41 -18.95
C ALA A 402 24.86 -19.31 -18.10
N GLN A 403 25.79 -18.75 -17.31
CA GLN A 403 26.70 -19.48 -16.41
C GLN A 403 26.22 -19.49 -14.94
N LEU A 404 25.07 -18.89 -14.64
CA LEU A 404 24.51 -18.84 -13.29
C LEU A 404 23.65 -20.09 -13.02
N ASN A 405 24.32 -21.22 -12.76
CA ASN A 405 23.74 -22.56 -12.73
C ASN A 405 22.56 -22.78 -11.76
N ALA A 406 22.52 -22.07 -10.64
CA ALA A 406 21.45 -22.17 -9.65
C ALA A 406 20.19 -21.34 -9.98
N LEU A 407 20.19 -20.59 -11.10
CA LEU A 407 19.03 -19.78 -11.49
C LEU A 407 17.79 -20.65 -11.69
N ARG A 408 16.71 -20.25 -11.01
CA ARG A 408 15.36 -20.81 -11.14
C ARG A 408 14.43 -19.83 -11.83
N ILE A 409 14.62 -18.53 -11.62
CA ILE A 409 13.81 -17.48 -12.24
C ILE A 409 14.73 -16.51 -12.99
N LEU A 410 14.51 -16.37 -14.30
CA LEU A 410 15.19 -15.39 -15.13
C LEU A 410 14.15 -14.49 -15.79
N ALA A 411 14.15 -13.20 -15.43
CA ALA A 411 13.21 -12.24 -15.98
C ALA A 411 13.92 -11.13 -16.76
N LEU A 412 13.70 -11.10 -18.08
CA LEU A 412 14.35 -10.19 -19.02
C LEU A 412 13.31 -9.55 -19.99
N PRO A 413 12.27 -8.87 -19.47
CA PRO A 413 11.27 -8.24 -20.32
C PRO A 413 11.87 -7.18 -21.25
N ASN A 414 11.26 -6.99 -22.41
CA ASN A 414 11.55 -6.00 -23.43
C ASN A 414 12.99 -6.02 -23.98
N ASN A 415 13.69 -7.16 -23.88
CA ASN A 415 15.00 -7.33 -24.50
C ASN A 415 14.86 -7.65 -26.00
N ILE A 416 14.94 -6.62 -26.84
CA ILE A 416 14.71 -6.74 -28.29
C ILE A 416 15.85 -7.46 -29.03
N ASP A 417 17.01 -7.60 -28.39
CA ASP A 417 18.21 -8.23 -28.96
C ASP A 417 18.39 -9.70 -28.58
N ILE A 418 17.52 -10.27 -27.75
CA ILE A 418 17.51 -11.72 -27.49
C ILE A 418 16.96 -12.44 -28.72
N ASP A 419 17.85 -13.19 -29.38
CA ASP A 419 17.58 -14.05 -30.53
C ASP A 419 17.76 -15.54 -30.19
N ASP A 420 17.60 -16.39 -31.20
CA ASP A 420 17.67 -17.85 -31.04
C ASP A 420 19.08 -18.34 -30.63
N ASP A 421 20.15 -17.62 -30.99
CA ASP A 421 21.52 -17.95 -30.59
C ASP A 421 21.75 -17.66 -29.12
N VAL A 422 21.23 -16.53 -28.63
CA VAL A 422 21.21 -16.22 -27.19
C VAL A 422 20.37 -17.24 -26.42
N MET A 423 19.18 -17.60 -26.93
CA MET A 423 18.30 -18.61 -26.32
C MET A 423 18.99 -19.98 -26.21
N ALA A 424 19.81 -20.36 -27.20
CA ALA A 424 20.60 -21.59 -27.15
C ALA A 424 21.61 -21.60 -25.99
N LYS A 425 22.17 -20.45 -25.62
CA LYS A 425 23.05 -20.34 -24.44
C LYS A 425 22.27 -20.51 -23.13
N LEU A 426 21.04 -20.01 -23.06
CA LEU A 426 20.18 -20.13 -21.88
C LEU A 426 19.78 -21.59 -21.58
N CYS A 427 19.90 -22.51 -22.56
CA CYS A 427 19.75 -23.94 -22.33
C CYS A 427 20.71 -24.51 -21.28
N ASN A 428 21.80 -23.80 -20.92
CA ASN A 428 22.73 -24.21 -19.86
C ASN A 428 22.12 -24.10 -18.46
N LEU A 429 21.04 -23.32 -18.27
CA LEU A 429 20.39 -23.10 -16.99
C LEU A 429 19.50 -24.30 -16.60
N GLN A 430 20.11 -25.40 -16.16
CA GLN A 430 19.41 -26.67 -15.89
C GLN A 430 18.40 -26.62 -14.75
N HIS A 431 18.51 -25.64 -13.86
CA HIS A 431 17.62 -25.44 -12.73
C HIS A 431 16.48 -24.44 -13.01
N LEU A 432 16.41 -23.89 -14.23
CA LEU A 432 15.43 -22.87 -14.59
C LEU A 432 14.01 -23.43 -14.52
N GLU A 433 13.15 -22.72 -13.79
CA GLU A 433 11.75 -23.06 -13.53
C GLU A 433 10.79 -22.07 -14.21
N GLU A 434 11.20 -20.80 -14.29
CA GLU A 434 10.40 -19.69 -14.79
C GLU A 434 11.24 -18.73 -15.62
N ILE A 435 10.73 -18.34 -16.79
CA ILE A 435 11.39 -17.38 -17.67
C ILE A 435 10.42 -16.30 -18.16
N HIS A 436 10.87 -15.04 -18.10
CA HIS A 436 10.10 -13.89 -18.58
C HIS A 436 10.81 -13.24 -19.76
N LEU A 437 10.20 -13.32 -20.94
CA LEU A 437 10.73 -12.81 -22.20
C LEU A 437 9.72 -11.89 -22.91
N GLN A 438 8.80 -11.27 -22.17
CA GLN A 438 7.76 -10.43 -22.75
C GLN A 438 8.40 -9.36 -23.65
N GLY A 439 7.82 -9.13 -24.83
CA GLY A 439 8.32 -8.12 -25.76
C GLY A 439 9.66 -8.46 -26.45
N CYS A 440 10.24 -9.65 -26.26
CA CYS A 440 11.40 -10.09 -27.04
C CYS A 440 11.00 -10.33 -28.50
N LYS A 441 11.59 -9.58 -29.44
CA LYS A 441 11.10 -9.44 -30.83
C LYS A 441 11.77 -10.37 -31.84
N LYS A 442 12.85 -11.05 -31.46
CA LYS A 442 13.68 -11.90 -32.34
C LYS A 442 13.59 -13.40 -31.99
N ILE A 443 12.91 -13.77 -30.91
CA ILE A 443 12.76 -15.18 -30.52
C ILE A 443 11.77 -15.90 -31.42
N THR A 444 12.10 -17.12 -31.83
CA THR A 444 11.20 -17.98 -32.62
C THR A 444 10.60 -19.11 -31.79
N ASP A 445 9.54 -19.70 -32.31
CA ASP A 445 8.94 -20.92 -31.75
C ASP A 445 9.99 -22.04 -31.54
N GLN A 446 10.96 -22.18 -32.45
CA GLN A 446 11.97 -23.24 -32.37
C GLN A 446 12.91 -23.03 -31.19
N ALA A 447 13.30 -21.78 -30.91
CA ALA A 447 14.12 -21.45 -29.75
C ALA A 447 13.39 -21.67 -28.43
N VAL A 448 12.12 -21.27 -28.35
CA VAL A 448 11.30 -21.52 -27.15
C VAL A 448 11.15 -23.02 -26.91
N LEU A 449 10.86 -23.81 -27.95
CA LEU A 449 10.75 -25.26 -27.84
C LEU A 449 12.08 -25.89 -27.40
N ARG A 450 13.20 -25.48 -28.01
CA ARG A 450 14.53 -25.96 -27.63
C ARG A 450 14.83 -25.69 -26.14
N LEU A 451 14.59 -24.46 -25.69
CA LEU A 451 14.79 -24.09 -24.28
C LEU A 451 13.92 -24.95 -23.36
N LEU A 452 12.64 -25.10 -23.70
CA LEU A 452 11.69 -25.91 -22.94
C LEU A 452 12.13 -27.37 -22.83
N LEU A 453 12.69 -27.95 -23.89
CA LEU A 453 13.15 -29.35 -23.89
C LEU A 453 14.49 -29.53 -23.16
N SER A 454 15.38 -28.54 -23.21
CA SER A 454 16.65 -28.56 -22.48
C SER A 454 16.46 -28.38 -20.97
N CYS A 455 15.66 -27.40 -20.55
CA CYS A 455 15.45 -27.07 -19.13
C CYS A 455 14.33 -27.94 -18.54
N SER A 456 14.66 -29.12 -18.02
CA SER A 456 13.66 -30.10 -17.53
C SER A 456 12.68 -29.54 -16.48
N LYS A 457 13.10 -28.57 -15.64
CA LYS A 457 12.29 -27.95 -14.58
C LYS A 457 11.44 -26.76 -15.03
N LEU A 458 11.64 -26.27 -16.25
CA LEU A 458 10.96 -25.08 -16.77
C LEU A 458 9.48 -25.38 -16.98
N HIS A 459 8.62 -24.65 -16.27
CA HIS A 459 7.17 -24.85 -16.29
C HIS A 459 6.37 -23.55 -16.33
N VAL A 460 7.01 -22.38 -16.27
CA VAL A 460 6.36 -21.07 -16.44
C VAL A 460 7.09 -20.24 -17.50
N LEU A 461 6.38 -19.85 -18.56
CA LEU A 461 6.92 -19.03 -19.64
C LEU A 461 6.02 -17.83 -19.90
N HIS A 462 6.58 -16.63 -19.73
CA HIS A 462 5.94 -15.38 -20.13
C HIS A 462 6.46 -14.91 -21.49
N LEU A 463 5.61 -14.99 -22.51
CA LEU A 463 5.93 -14.78 -23.94
C LEU A 463 5.01 -13.71 -24.58
N GLU A 464 4.39 -12.87 -23.75
CA GLU A 464 3.51 -11.80 -24.19
C GLU A 464 4.24 -10.85 -25.15
N ARG A 465 3.57 -10.43 -26.23
CA ARG A 465 4.09 -9.47 -27.22
C ARG A 465 5.36 -9.93 -27.97
N CYS A 466 5.69 -11.22 -27.96
CA CYS A 466 6.75 -11.80 -28.81
C CYS A 466 6.24 -12.01 -30.25
N ARG A 467 6.55 -11.05 -31.13
CA ARG A 467 5.91 -10.90 -32.46
C ARG A 467 6.13 -12.05 -33.46
N LEU A 468 7.20 -12.81 -33.30
CA LEU A 468 7.56 -13.91 -34.20
C LEU A 468 6.99 -15.27 -33.75
N LEU A 469 6.40 -15.32 -32.55
CA LEU A 469 5.77 -16.53 -32.08
C LEU A 469 4.42 -16.77 -32.77
N SER A 470 4.11 -18.03 -32.99
CA SER A 470 2.87 -18.47 -33.62
C SER A 470 2.07 -19.39 -32.70
N GLY A 471 0.76 -19.53 -32.96
CA GLY A 471 -0.06 -20.52 -32.25
C GLY A 471 0.45 -21.96 -32.42
N GLN A 472 1.17 -22.24 -33.51
CA GLN A 472 1.74 -23.57 -33.77
C GLN A 472 2.78 -24.00 -32.73
N LEU A 473 3.40 -23.06 -32.02
CA LEU A 473 4.23 -23.34 -30.85
C LEU A 473 3.48 -24.19 -29.82
N ILE A 474 2.21 -23.89 -29.56
CA ILE A 474 1.40 -24.55 -28.53
C ILE A 474 1.22 -26.03 -28.88
N HIS A 475 0.84 -26.34 -30.13
CA HIS A 475 0.73 -27.74 -30.57
C HIS A 475 2.06 -28.48 -30.44
N ARG A 476 3.15 -27.87 -30.91
CA ARG A 476 4.48 -28.50 -30.81
C ARG A 476 4.89 -28.77 -29.37
N ILE A 477 4.61 -27.85 -28.45
CA ILE A 477 4.84 -28.07 -27.02
C ILE A 477 4.01 -29.26 -26.52
N ILE A 478 2.72 -29.31 -26.83
CA ILE A 478 1.84 -30.42 -26.40
C ILE A 478 2.35 -31.77 -26.94
N ASP A 479 2.69 -31.84 -28.21
CA ASP A 479 3.14 -33.07 -28.86
C ASP A 479 4.45 -33.59 -28.25
N GLU A 480 5.44 -32.71 -28.08
CA GLU A 480 6.72 -33.07 -27.46
C GLU A 480 6.55 -33.46 -25.98
N LEU A 481 5.71 -32.76 -25.22
CA LEU A 481 5.43 -33.12 -23.82
C LEU A 481 4.75 -34.48 -23.70
N ARG A 482 3.80 -34.80 -24.59
CA ARG A 482 3.16 -36.12 -24.63
C ARG A 482 4.15 -37.22 -24.94
N GLU A 483 5.05 -37.01 -25.90
CA GLU A 483 6.08 -37.98 -26.23
C GLU A 483 7.07 -38.18 -25.07
N LEU A 484 7.50 -37.11 -24.40
CA LEU A 484 8.33 -37.22 -23.20
C LEU A 484 7.64 -38.01 -22.08
N CYS A 485 6.36 -37.75 -21.81
CA CYS A 485 5.57 -38.54 -20.85
C CYS A 485 5.45 -40.01 -21.26
N ARG A 486 5.19 -40.28 -22.55
CA ARG A 486 5.07 -41.64 -23.08
C ARG A 486 6.37 -42.43 -22.92
N LEU A 487 7.51 -41.76 -23.10
CA LEU A 487 8.85 -42.34 -22.96
C LEU A 487 9.36 -42.35 -21.51
N GLN A 488 8.62 -41.77 -20.55
CA GLN A 488 9.05 -41.56 -19.15
C GLN A 488 10.38 -40.80 -19.03
N LEU A 489 10.66 -39.92 -20.01
CA LEU A 489 11.84 -39.06 -20.02
C LEU A 489 11.45 -37.66 -19.52
N ASN A 490 12.38 -36.96 -18.86
CA ASN A 490 12.16 -35.58 -18.39
C ASN A 490 10.91 -35.39 -17.51
N CYS A 491 10.82 -36.15 -16.41
CA CYS A 491 9.78 -35.95 -15.40
C CYS A 491 9.77 -34.49 -14.92
N ARG A 492 8.73 -33.75 -15.31
CA ARG A 492 8.60 -32.32 -15.04
C ARG A 492 7.27 -31.98 -14.41
N GLN A 493 7.21 -30.78 -13.86
CA GLN A 493 5.96 -30.21 -13.40
C GLN A 493 5.06 -29.89 -14.59
N LEU A 494 3.83 -30.41 -14.53
CA LEU A 494 2.75 -30.15 -15.48
C LEU A 494 1.52 -29.62 -14.72
N PRO A 495 0.64 -28.86 -15.39
CA PRO A 495 0.79 -28.34 -16.76
C PRO A 495 1.85 -27.23 -16.87
N VAL A 496 2.46 -27.08 -18.05
CA VAL A 496 3.33 -25.94 -18.37
C VAL A 496 2.47 -24.70 -18.57
N LYS A 497 2.73 -23.65 -17.79
CA LYS A 497 2.02 -22.37 -17.86
C LYS A 497 2.62 -21.47 -18.94
N LEU A 498 1.78 -21.09 -19.89
CA LEU A 498 2.16 -20.25 -21.03
C LEU A 498 1.32 -18.98 -21.02
N TYR A 499 1.99 -17.83 -20.91
CA TYR A 499 1.34 -16.53 -20.99
C TYR A 499 1.60 -15.92 -22.36
N PHE A 500 0.50 -15.63 -23.07
CA PHE A 500 0.54 -15.00 -24.39
C PHE A 500 -0.35 -13.76 -24.43
N PHE A 501 -0.06 -12.88 -25.38
CA PHE A 501 -0.86 -11.69 -25.66
C PHE A 501 -1.12 -11.54 -27.16
N GLY A 502 -2.35 -11.19 -27.52
CA GLY A 502 -2.70 -10.65 -28.84
C GLY A 502 -3.73 -11.47 -29.62
N ALA A 503 -4.34 -10.81 -30.61
CA ALA A 503 -5.43 -11.36 -31.42
C ALA A 503 -5.06 -12.67 -32.11
N LYS A 504 -3.79 -12.84 -32.54
CA LYS A 504 -3.32 -14.07 -33.21
C LYS A 504 -3.48 -15.32 -32.32
N PHE A 505 -3.16 -15.22 -31.04
CA PHE A 505 -3.31 -16.34 -30.10
C PHE A 505 -4.77 -16.53 -29.68
N ASN A 506 -5.54 -15.44 -29.56
CA ASN A 506 -6.98 -15.52 -29.32
C ASN A 506 -7.69 -16.28 -30.45
N ASP A 507 -7.44 -15.90 -31.71
CA ASP A 507 -8.04 -16.51 -32.89
C ASP A 507 -7.63 -17.98 -33.02
N PHE A 508 -6.37 -18.29 -32.72
CA PHE A 508 -5.87 -19.66 -32.68
C PHE A 508 -6.60 -20.50 -31.61
N MET A 509 -6.68 -20.00 -30.37
CA MET A 509 -7.36 -20.68 -29.26
C MET A 509 -8.88 -20.82 -29.44
N LEU A 510 -9.49 -20.01 -30.31
CA LEU A 510 -10.88 -20.16 -30.73
C LEU A 510 -11.06 -21.28 -31.77
N LYS A 511 -10.08 -21.46 -32.66
CA LYS A 511 -10.12 -22.46 -33.74
C LYS A 511 -9.67 -23.86 -33.30
N HIS A 512 -8.84 -23.93 -32.25
CA HIS A 512 -8.22 -25.17 -31.79
C HIS A 512 -8.72 -25.56 -30.39
N SER A 513 -9.94 -26.10 -30.33
CA SER A 513 -10.56 -26.55 -29.08
C SER A 513 -9.83 -27.73 -28.43
N ASP A 514 -9.08 -28.50 -29.22
CA ASP A 514 -8.23 -29.60 -28.78
C ASP A 514 -7.12 -29.16 -27.82
N VAL A 515 -6.61 -27.93 -27.98
CA VAL A 515 -5.65 -27.33 -27.02
C VAL A 515 -6.26 -27.20 -25.63
N ARG A 516 -7.55 -26.83 -25.54
CA ARG A 516 -8.25 -26.75 -24.23
C ARG A 516 -8.44 -28.12 -23.59
N ALA A 517 -8.51 -29.18 -24.40
CA ALA A 517 -8.60 -30.54 -23.91
C ALA A 517 -7.25 -31.06 -23.37
N ALA A 518 -6.13 -30.43 -23.72
CA ALA A 518 -4.79 -30.74 -23.22
C ALA A 518 -4.41 -29.93 -21.96
N SER A 519 -5.39 -29.61 -21.10
CA SER A 519 -5.20 -28.79 -19.89
C SER A 519 -4.32 -29.46 -18.82
N ASP A 520 -4.12 -30.76 -18.94
CA ASP A 520 -3.18 -31.56 -18.14
C ASP A 520 -1.72 -31.32 -18.55
N MET A 521 -1.49 -30.92 -19.80
CA MET A 521 -0.15 -30.69 -20.37
C MET A 521 0.23 -29.21 -20.35
N VAL A 522 -0.69 -28.33 -20.75
CA VAL A 522 -0.45 -26.88 -20.84
C VAL A 522 -1.60 -26.09 -20.24
N ASP A 523 -1.26 -25.02 -19.53
CA ASP A 523 -2.20 -24.04 -18.99
C ASP A 523 -1.91 -22.70 -19.66
N ILE A 524 -2.88 -22.18 -20.40
CA ILE A 524 -2.66 -21.03 -21.29
C ILE A 524 -3.46 -19.84 -20.76
N GLU A 525 -2.74 -18.81 -20.36
CA GLU A 525 -3.34 -17.54 -19.96
C GLU A 525 -3.16 -16.50 -21.06
N LEU A 526 -4.30 -16.10 -21.65
CA LEU A 526 -4.36 -14.99 -22.58
C LEU A 526 -4.54 -13.70 -21.78
N THR A 527 -3.44 -13.04 -21.47
CA THR A 527 -3.48 -11.86 -20.60
C THR A 527 -4.25 -10.74 -21.29
N ARG A 528 -5.23 -10.16 -20.58
CA ARG A 528 -5.99 -8.98 -21.06
C ARG A 528 -5.23 -7.66 -20.86
N CYS A 529 -3.97 -7.71 -20.44
CA CYS A 529 -3.30 -6.56 -19.85
C CYS A 529 -2.81 -5.53 -20.89
N PRO A 530 -3.36 -4.29 -20.91
CA PRO A 530 -2.86 -3.21 -21.76
C PRO A 530 -1.67 -2.46 -21.13
N TYR A 531 -1.39 -2.67 -19.83
CA TYR A 531 -0.51 -1.80 -19.03
C TYR A 531 0.66 -2.57 -18.42
N TRP A 532 1.56 -2.99 -19.31
CA TRP A 532 3.01 -2.96 -19.11
C TRP A 532 3.58 -2.14 -20.26
#